data_AF-Q7ME80-F1
#
_entry.id   AF-Q7ME80-F1
#
_cell.length_a   1.000
_cell.length_b   1.000
_cell.length_c   1.000
_cell.angle_alpha   90.00
_cell.angle_beta   90.00
_cell.angle_gamma   90.00
#
_symmetry.space_group_name_H-M   'P 1'
#
loop_
_entity.id
_entity.type
_entity.pdbx_description
1 polymer ?
#
loop_
_entity_poly.entity_id
_entity_poly.type
_entity_poly.pdbx_seq_one_letter_code
_entity_poly.pdbx_strand_id
1 'polypeptide(L)' 'MNKIFYDMMPDHTVSVYVCGEWDLFRSYGSLVQWCDSEFIDYELVDITDTTKAERMAIMEGYV' A
#
# COMPACT_ATOMS: atom_id res chain seq x y z
N MET A 1 -4.82 6.32 12.59
CA MET A 1 -4.19 5.30 11.76
C MET A 1 -4.46 5.52 10.28
N ASN A 2 -3.42 5.89 9.52
CA ASN A 2 -3.50 6.00 8.06
C ASN A 2 -3.42 4.60 7.44
N LYS A 3 -4.33 4.26 6.52
CA LYS A 3 -4.29 2.98 5.81
C LYS A 3 -3.53 3.15 4.50
N ILE A 4 -2.55 2.29 4.31
CA ILE A 4 -1.62 2.32 3.17
C ILE A 4 -1.70 0.95 2.51
N PHE A 5 -2.29 0.90 1.33
CA PHE A 5 -2.48 -0.36 0.60
C PHE A 5 -1.29 -0.57 -0.32
N TYR A 6 -0.64 -1.73 -0.28
CA TYR A 6 0.53 -2.00 -1.11
C TYR A 6 0.42 -3.31 -1.87
N ASP A 7 1.01 -3.33 -3.07
CA ASP A 7 1.06 -4.46 -4.00
C ASP A 7 2.53 -4.72 -4.36
N MET A 8 3.04 -5.89 -3.98
CA MET A 8 4.42 -6.28 -4.27
C MET A 8 4.53 -6.90 -5.67
N MET A 9 5.28 -6.24 -6.53
CA MET A 9 5.46 -6.66 -7.91
C MET A 9 6.53 -7.77 -8.02
N PRO A 10 6.51 -8.59 -9.10
CA PRO A 10 7.50 -9.65 -9.31
C PRO A 10 8.95 -9.18 -9.40
N ASP A 11 9.18 -7.90 -9.71
CA ASP A 11 10.50 -7.26 -9.76
C ASP A 11 10.93 -6.63 -8.41
N HIS A 12 10.20 -6.92 -7.34
CA HIS A 12 10.37 -6.40 -5.98
C HIS A 12 10.07 -4.91 -5.80
N THR A 13 9.57 -4.22 -6.82
CA THR A 13 8.98 -2.90 -6.63
C THR A 13 7.64 -3.01 -5.90
N VAL A 14 7.19 -1.92 -5.32
CA VAL A 14 5.96 -1.89 -4.52
C VAL A 14 5.07 -0.76 -4.99
N SER A 15 3.93 -1.10 -5.59
CA SER A 15 2.89 -0.12 -5.91
C SER A 15 2.07 0.14 -4.65
N VAL A 16 1.79 1.40 -4.33
CA VAL A 16 1.10 1.78 -3.11
C VAL A 16 -0.05 2.74 -3.40
N TYR A 17 -1.16 2.58 -2.71
CA TYR A 17 -2.26 3.53 -2.67
C TYR A 17 -2.34 4.18 -1.30
N VAL A 18 -2.21 5.50 -1.28
CA VAL A 18 -2.16 6.31 -0.07
C VAL A 18 -2.74 7.70 -0.36
N CYS A 19 -3.53 8.24 0.57
CA CYS A 19 -4.12 9.58 0.47
C CYS A 19 -4.92 9.86 -0.83
N GLY A 20 -5.50 8.83 -1.45
CA GLY A 20 -6.29 8.98 -2.68
C GLY A 20 -5.47 8.82 -3.98
N GLU A 21 -4.15 8.65 -3.88
CA GLU A 21 -3.25 8.58 -5.02
C GLU A 21 -2.44 7.28 -5.04
N TRP A 22 -2.01 6.88 -6.24
CA TRP A 22 -1.10 5.74 -6.43
C TRP A 22 0.33 6.24 -6.60
N ASP A 23 1.28 5.57 -5.95
CA ASP A 23 2.71 5.80 -6.08
C ASP A 23 3.49 4.47 -6.20
N LEU A 24 4.80 4.56 -6.43
CA LEU A 24 5.69 3.40 -6.63
C LEU A 24 6.98 3.54 -5.81
N PHE A 25 7.27 2.53 -5.01
CA PHE A 25 8.51 2.39 -4.26
C PHE A 25 9.43 1.34 -4.87
N ARG A 26 10.73 1.56 -4.70
CA ARG A 26 11.80 0.69 -5.21
C ARG A 26 11.85 -0.67 -4.51
N SER A 27 11.32 -0.73 -3.29
CA SER A 27 11.28 -1.93 -2.44
C SER A 27 10.31 -1.72 -1.28
N TYR A 28 9.89 -2.81 -0.64
CA TYR A 28 9.09 -2.75 0.59
C TYR A 28 9.80 -1.98 1.72
N GLY A 29 11.12 -2.13 1.86
CA GLY A 29 11.90 -1.38 2.84
C GLY A 29 11.85 0.14 2.59
N SER A 30 11.83 0.56 1.32
CA SER A 30 11.70 1.98 0.98
C SER A 30 10.31 2.53 1.31
N LEU A 31 9.25 1.72 1.14
CA LEU A 31 7.90 2.07 1.56
C LEU A 31 7.82 2.27 3.07
N VAL A 32 8.33 1.32 3.86
CA VAL A 32 8.31 1.39 5.34
C VAL A 32 9.07 2.62 5.84
N GLN A 33 10.28 2.88 5.31
CA GLN A 33 11.07 4.06 5.68
C GLN A 33 10.33 5.37 5.41
N TRP A 34 9.60 5.46 4.31
CA TRP A 34 8.78 6.63 3.99
C TRP A 34 7.56 6.74 4.92
N CYS A 35 6.89 5.62 5.23
CA CYS A 35 5.76 5.63 6.15
C CYS A 35 6.17 6.10 7.55
N ASP A 36 7.34 5.62 8.03
CA ASP A 36 7.92 6.02 9.32
C ASP A 36 8.29 7.51 9.38
N SER A 37 8.55 8.16 8.23
CA SER A 37 8.84 9.60 8.18
C SER A 37 7.60 10.48 8.04
N GLU A 38 6.59 10.02 7.30
CA GLU A 38 5.38 10.81 6.99
C GLU A 38 4.25 10.65 8.01
N PHE A 39 4.12 9.47 8.62
CA PHE A 39 2.96 9.14 9.44
C PHE A 39 3.36 8.85 10.89
N ILE A 40 2.60 9.40 11.83
CA ILE A 40 2.72 9.09 13.27
C ILE A 40 2.18 7.69 13.57
N ASP A 41 1.16 7.25 12.82
CA ASP A 41 0.46 5.99 13.02
C ASP A 41 -0.14 5.52 11.68
N TYR A 42 0.24 4.33 11.24
CA TYR A 42 -0.17 3.77 9.95
C TYR A 42 -0.34 2.25 10.00
N GLU A 43 -1.16 1.73 9.09
CA GLU A 43 -1.37 0.32 8.86
C GLU A 43 -1.06 0.00 7.39
N LEU A 44 -0.15 -0.93 7.17
CA LEU A 44 0.15 -1.47 5.84
C LEU A 44 -0.80 -2.63 5.55
N VAL A 45 -1.57 -2.51 4.47
CA VAL A 45 -2.52 -3.51 4.01
C VAL A 45 -2.00 -4.14 2.72
N ASP A 46 -1.70 -5.42 2.78
CA ASP A 46 -1.23 -6.19 1.64
C ASP A 46 -2.39 -6.47 0.67
N ILE A 47 -2.22 -6.05 -0.57
CA ILE A 47 -3.13 -6.35 -1.70
C ILE A 47 -2.39 -7.06 -2.84
N THR A 48 -1.23 -7.66 -2.56
CA THR A 48 -0.45 -8.45 -3.51
C THR A 48 -1.25 -9.65 -4.01
N ASP A 49 -1.12 -9.97 -5.30
CA ASP A 49 -1.83 -11.06 -5.98
C ASP A 49 -3.36 -11.00 -5.89
N THR A 50 -3.93 -9.86 -5.52
CA THR A 50 -5.39 -9.66 -5.51
C THR A 50 -5.91 -9.39 -6.91
N THR A 51 -7.07 -9.98 -7.22
CA THR A 51 -7.86 -9.57 -8.38
C THR A 51 -8.40 -8.14 -8.18
N LYS A 52 -8.81 -7.50 -9.27
CA LYS A 52 -9.46 -6.18 -9.20
C LYS A 52 -10.68 -6.17 -8.27
N ALA A 53 -11.47 -7.25 -8.24
CA ALA A 53 -12.65 -7.33 -7.40
C ALA A 53 -12.29 -7.44 -5.91
N GLU A 54 -11.30 -8.27 -5.57
CA GLU A 54 -10.80 -8.41 -4.19
C GLU A 54 -10.17 -7.12 -3.70
N ARG A 55 -9.34 -6.47 -4.52
CA ARG A 55 -8.74 -5.16 -4.20
C ARG A 55 -9.81 -4.12 -3.86
N MET A 56 -10.85 -4.01 -4.69
CA MET A 56 -11.94 -3.06 -4.44
C MET A 56 -12.70 -3.41 -3.16
N ALA A 57 -13.01 -4.69 -2.91
CA ALA A 57 -13.69 -5.11 -1.69
C ALA A 57 -12.87 -4.83 -0.42
N ILE A 58 -11.55 -5.05 -0.48
CA ILE A 58 -10.63 -4.71 0.61
C ILE A 58 -10.63 -3.20 0.84
N MET A 59 -10.44 -2.40 -0.21
CA MET A 59 -10.36 -0.95 -0.09
C MET A 59 -11.69 -0.34 0.38
N GLU A 60 -12.83 -0.76 -0.18
CA GLU A 60 -14.18 -0.33 0.21
C GLU A 60 -14.54 -0.73 1.65
N GLY A 61 -14.06 -1.89 2.12
CA GLY A 61 -14.24 -2.33 3.51
C GLY A 61 -13.55 -1.44 4.54
N TYR A 62 -12.72 -0.49 4.10
CA TYR A 62 -11.99 0.45 4.94
C TYR A 62 -12.32 1.93 4.68
N VAL A 63 -13.27 2.22 3.78
CA VAL A 63 -13.81 3.58 3.51
C VAL A 63 -14.96 3.91 4.47
#